data_AF-A0A254Q4D8-F1
#
_entry.id   AF-A0A254Q4D8-F1
#
_cell.length_a   1.000
_cell.length_b   1.000
_cell.length_c   1.000
_cell.angle_alpha   90.00
_cell.angle_beta   90.00
_cell.angle_gamma   90.00
#
_symmetry.space_group_name_H-M   'P 1'
#
loop_
_entity.id
_entity.type
_entity.pdbx_description
1 polymer ?
#
loop_
_entity_poly.entity_id
_entity_poly.type
_entity_poly.pdbx_seq_one_letter_code
_entity_poly.pdbx_strand_id
1 'polypeptide(L)'
;MKRRQVLQSAASSFVAALSVGAISNRAEAAALPASYAQGDIGSVIELRSTRPSVNGAKMTVRSYHSGLNVGGGDFIGYLSSGTDDGGTVFAGNGYHWRRVITDPNSLTIVDFGAKPDGKTDSAAAMKAMFAWSQANYPTIGIQLPGGKFFVSQVDMGTAELPFFRVAGGAVNFGYFPSTNLVSDGQKSPLFKVVARRAEISNLVFNGQTNVKTNYQGFFTNTCTGGQFFRGACLRFQYVGGASLSLLDTLDCKIDQFYANNCTNDIVRAGWSGRAAGVWDHSTAIELSNFNIQNCKSGKVFNLPRCTQSIMHNGWIEHCTNPGDISNGQWILDALSLEDCTNPLNARYSRLNQRQTNLQSGSSIDNSNTGTDPSRWLSAWEMGSTRIESFGSDLGGSLRYGHINSQYRLSNNVGTAEWFELGNFFTPTMGDNWEIELFGQTQYNAGSTNQPLTNLISGKTTGGKATIHLQRKGDNKAEATWFGEGSCPVLAVRIEPRSATDTKVFVKINNWTPTIIVLLKSNGKDRFLAGQCLRFDPVMEKGAPGSATENAPARFSLHNGQAGIGGNEEGDLLLATRLVAASSVDTSKAKGYIHVVINGETVAMPYFNIK
;
A
#
# COMPACT_ATOMS: atom_id res chain seq x y z
N MET A 1 -9.12 -11.52 -26.68
CA MET A 1 -9.23 -12.08 -25.32
C MET A 1 -9.59 -13.59 -25.30
N LYS A 2 -9.11 -14.44 -26.25
CA LYS A 2 -9.43 -15.89 -26.28
C LYS A 2 -8.31 -16.76 -26.92
N ARG A 3 -7.04 -16.53 -26.59
CA ARG A 3 -5.92 -17.38 -27.07
C ARG A 3 -4.73 -17.50 -26.11
N ARG A 4 -4.92 -17.21 -24.82
CA ARG A 4 -3.85 -17.25 -23.79
C ARG A 4 -4.05 -18.27 -22.66
N GLN A 5 -5.12 -19.07 -22.68
CA GLN A 5 -5.46 -19.99 -21.58
C GLN A 5 -5.21 -21.48 -21.85
N VAL A 6 -4.69 -21.86 -23.02
CA VAL A 6 -4.56 -23.29 -23.40
C VAL A 6 -3.10 -23.78 -23.47
N LEU A 7 -2.10 -22.88 -23.34
CA LEU A 7 -0.68 -23.26 -23.45
C LEU A 7 0.09 -23.28 -22.11
N GLN A 8 -0.48 -22.79 -21.01
CA GLN A 8 0.14 -22.84 -19.68
C GLN A 8 -0.27 -24.06 -18.84
N SER A 9 -1.41 -24.69 -19.11
CA SER A 9 -1.87 -25.87 -18.36
C SER A 9 -1.39 -27.19 -18.95
N ALA A 10 -1.06 -27.24 -20.25
CA ALA A 10 -0.66 -28.49 -20.94
C ALA A 10 0.84 -28.82 -20.81
N ALA A 11 1.72 -27.82 -20.66
CA ALA A 11 3.17 -28.06 -20.54
C ALA A 11 3.59 -28.54 -19.13
N SER A 12 2.92 -28.07 -18.08
CA SER A 12 3.20 -28.47 -16.69
C SER A 12 2.64 -29.86 -16.34
N SER A 13 1.56 -30.28 -17.00
CA SER A 13 0.90 -31.56 -16.73
C SER A 13 1.54 -32.73 -17.51
N PHE A 14 2.12 -32.50 -18.68
CA PHE A 14 2.84 -33.54 -19.43
C PHE A 14 4.22 -33.88 -18.84
N VAL A 15 4.93 -32.93 -18.22
CA VAL A 15 6.22 -33.19 -17.56
C VAL A 15 6.05 -33.84 -16.18
N ALA A 16 4.96 -33.52 -15.45
CA ALA A 16 4.64 -34.14 -14.17
C ALA A 16 4.12 -35.58 -14.31
N ALA A 17 3.31 -35.88 -15.33
CA ALA A 17 2.74 -37.22 -15.51
C ALA A 17 3.79 -38.26 -15.98
N LEU A 18 4.80 -37.85 -16.75
CA LEU A 18 5.87 -38.73 -17.22
C LEU A 18 6.97 -38.99 -16.16
N SER A 19 7.13 -38.12 -15.15
CA SER A 19 8.12 -38.30 -14.07
C SER A 19 7.57 -39.06 -12.86
N VAL A 20 6.30 -38.85 -12.48
CA VAL A 20 5.68 -39.53 -11.32
C VAL A 20 5.58 -41.05 -11.53
N GLY A 21 5.30 -41.50 -12.75
CA GLY A 21 5.21 -42.93 -13.09
C GLY A 21 6.54 -43.69 -13.01
N ALA A 22 7.68 -42.99 -13.11
CA ALA A 22 9.02 -43.59 -13.03
C ALA A 22 9.59 -43.63 -11.60
N ILE A 23 8.98 -42.90 -10.65
CA ILE A 23 9.47 -42.78 -9.26
C ILE A 23 8.57 -43.55 -8.30
N SER A 24 7.28 -43.70 -8.63
CA SER A 24 6.34 -44.53 -7.85
C SER A 24 6.59 -46.01 -8.11
N ASN A 25 7.25 -46.69 -7.16
CA ASN A 25 7.55 -48.13 -7.25
C ASN A 25 6.57 -48.96 -6.43
N ARG A 26 5.39 -48.40 -6.10
CA ARG A 26 4.35 -49.09 -5.31
C ARG A 26 3.83 -50.34 -6.00
N ALA A 27 3.66 -50.30 -7.32
CA ALA A 27 3.20 -51.45 -8.10
C ALA A 27 4.26 -52.57 -8.13
N GLU A 28 5.54 -52.21 -8.22
CA GLU A 28 6.67 -53.16 -8.12
C GLU A 28 6.69 -53.81 -6.73
N ALA A 29 6.55 -53.03 -5.66
CA ALA A 29 6.47 -53.55 -4.30
C ALA A 29 5.25 -54.46 -4.09
N ALA A 30 4.08 -54.10 -4.63
CA ALA A 30 2.84 -54.87 -4.46
C ALA A 30 2.82 -56.19 -5.27
N ALA A 31 3.54 -56.26 -6.40
CA ALA A 31 3.60 -57.44 -7.26
C ALA A 31 4.57 -58.53 -6.76
N LEU A 32 5.47 -58.21 -5.84
CA LEU A 32 6.48 -59.14 -5.31
C LEU A 32 5.88 -60.08 -4.24
N PRO A 33 6.09 -61.41 -4.35
CA PRO A 33 5.47 -62.39 -3.45
C PRO A 33 6.02 -62.32 -2.02
N ALA A 34 5.25 -62.81 -1.04
CA ALA A 34 5.59 -62.76 0.38
C ALA A 34 6.91 -63.49 0.74
N SER A 35 7.31 -64.48 -0.06
CA SER A 35 8.58 -65.21 0.08
C SER A 35 9.83 -64.34 -0.13
N TYR A 36 9.68 -63.10 -0.60
CA TYR A 36 10.77 -62.15 -0.80
C TYR A 36 11.04 -61.28 0.44
N ALA A 37 10.26 -61.42 1.52
CA ALA A 37 10.49 -60.71 2.78
C ALA A 37 11.79 -61.19 3.46
N GLN A 38 12.70 -60.25 3.76
CA GLN A 38 13.98 -60.49 4.44
C GLN A 38 13.97 -60.02 5.91
N GLY A 39 12.88 -59.39 6.36
CA GLY A 39 12.63 -59.03 7.76
C GLY A 39 12.68 -57.53 8.03
N ASP A 40 12.89 -57.20 9.31
CA ASP A 40 12.90 -55.83 9.82
C ASP A 40 14.24 -55.50 10.50
N ILE A 41 14.84 -54.38 10.14
CA ILE A 41 16.11 -53.90 10.74
C ILE A 41 15.94 -52.54 11.43
N GLY A 42 16.88 -52.20 12.31
CA GLY A 42 16.79 -51.04 13.19
C GLY A 42 17.20 -49.72 12.56
N SER A 43 18.07 -49.74 11.54
CA SER A 43 18.67 -48.52 10.99
C SER A 43 19.15 -48.65 9.53
N VAL A 44 19.39 -47.50 8.88
CA VAL A 44 20.04 -47.44 7.55
C VAL A 44 21.49 -47.91 7.59
N ILE A 45 22.18 -47.75 8.73
CA ILE A 45 23.54 -48.28 8.91
C ILE A 45 23.53 -49.80 8.81
N GLU A 46 22.56 -50.46 9.45
CA GLU A 46 22.34 -51.92 9.29
C GLU A 46 21.92 -52.27 7.85
N LEU A 47 21.13 -51.43 7.18
CA LEU A 47 20.70 -51.67 5.79
C LEU A 47 21.91 -51.73 4.84
N ARG A 48 22.87 -50.81 5.00
CA ARG A 48 24.09 -50.75 4.17
C ARG A 48 25.01 -51.95 4.35
N SER A 49 24.92 -52.68 5.46
CA SER A 49 25.68 -53.93 5.70
C SER A 49 24.87 -55.21 5.47
N THR A 50 23.56 -55.10 5.22
CA THR A 50 22.68 -56.24 4.98
C THR A 50 22.48 -56.46 3.49
N ARG A 51 23.06 -57.51 2.92
CA ARG A 51 22.91 -57.84 1.49
C ARG A 51 21.51 -58.40 1.19
N PRO A 52 20.83 -57.98 0.10
CA PRO A 52 19.60 -58.62 -0.39
C PRO A 52 19.82 -60.11 -0.64
N SER A 53 18.89 -60.97 -0.24
CA SER A 53 18.95 -62.41 -0.50
C SER A 53 18.72 -62.75 -1.98
N VAL A 54 17.87 -61.96 -2.64
CA VAL A 54 17.53 -62.05 -4.07
C VAL A 54 17.25 -60.65 -4.62
N ASN A 55 17.27 -60.50 -5.96
CA ASN A 55 16.71 -59.31 -6.59
C ASN A 55 15.21 -59.21 -6.27
N GLY A 56 14.78 -58.05 -5.79
CA GLY A 56 13.40 -57.82 -5.35
C GLY A 56 13.16 -58.13 -3.86
N ALA A 57 14.18 -58.50 -3.07
CA ALA A 57 13.99 -58.77 -1.64
C ALA A 57 13.40 -57.55 -0.91
N LYS A 58 12.48 -57.76 0.04
CA LYS A 58 11.81 -56.70 0.80
C LYS A 58 12.39 -56.58 2.21
N MET A 59 12.69 -55.37 2.63
CA MET A 59 13.18 -55.07 3.98
C MET A 59 12.40 -53.90 4.58
N THR A 60 11.92 -54.04 5.80
CA THR A 60 11.39 -52.91 6.57
C THR A 60 12.51 -52.30 7.40
N VAL A 61 12.70 -51.00 7.30
CA VAL A 61 13.66 -50.25 8.13
C VAL A 61 12.86 -49.45 9.13
N ARG A 62 13.07 -49.69 10.44
CA ARG A 62 12.30 -49.00 11.50
C ARG A 62 12.56 -47.50 11.55
N SER A 63 13.78 -47.07 11.27
CA SER A 63 14.21 -45.67 11.40
C SER A 63 15.47 -45.44 10.57
N TYR A 64 15.73 -44.20 10.15
CA TYR A 64 17.00 -43.88 9.51
C TYR A 64 18.17 -44.11 10.47
N HIS A 65 18.08 -43.50 11.66
CA HIS A 65 19.01 -43.70 12.77
C HIS A 65 18.38 -44.61 13.83
N SER A 66 19.17 -45.51 14.42
CA SER A 66 18.67 -46.43 15.45
C SER A 66 17.98 -45.68 16.62
N GLY A 67 16.82 -46.17 17.04
CA GLY A 67 16.07 -45.67 18.20
C GLY A 67 15.27 -44.37 18.03
N LEU A 68 15.25 -43.74 16.84
CA LEU A 68 14.54 -42.47 16.63
C LEU A 68 13.13 -42.61 16.04
N ASN A 69 12.79 -43.77 15.46
CA ASN A 69 11.50 -44.06 14.81
C ASN A 69 11.07 -43.00 13.76
N VAL A 70 12.02 -42.43 13.02
CA VAL A 70 11.77 -41.47 11.93
C VAL A 70 12.65 -41.78 10.72
N GLY A 71 12.15 -41.51 9.51
CA GLY A 71 12.88 -41.78 8.26
C GLY A 71 13.03 -43.26 7.89
N GLY A 72 12.29 -44.14 8.58
CA GLY A 72 12.14 -45.55 8.22
C GLY A 72 11.25 -45.75 6.99
N GLY A 73 10.97 -47.00 6.65
CA GLY A 73 10.10 -47.37 5.53
C GLY A 73 10.47 -48.72 4.92
N ASP A 74 9.75 -49.10 3.86
CA ASP A 74 9.99 -50.32 3.12
C ASP A 74 11.02 -50.12 2.01
N PHE A 75 11.85 -51.13 1.75
CA PHE A 75 12.91 -51.11 0.75
C PHE A 75 12.89 -52.38 -0.11
N ILE A 76 13.25 -52.23 -1.39
CA ILE A 76 13.45 -53.32 -2.35
C ILE A 76 14.95 -53.44 -2.63
N GLY A 77 15.49 -54.65 -2.48
CA GLY A 77 16.90 -54.97 -2.64
C GLY A 77 17.25 -55.43 -4.05
N TYR A 78 18.40 -55.00 -4.56
CA TYR A 78 18.95 -55.37 -5.85
C TYR A 78 20.41 -55.80 -5.70
N LEU A 79 20.79 -56.91 -6.33
CA LEU A 79 22.14 -57.49 -6.39
C LEU A 79 23.05 -56.82 -7.43
N SER A 80 22.72 -55.60 -7.84
CA SER A 80 23.54 -54.73 -8.68
C SER A 80 24.02 -53.53 -7.88
N SER A 81 25.17 -52.97 -8.27
CA SER A 81 25.65 -51.71 -7.70
C SER A 81 24.65 -50.57 -7.95
N GLY A 82 24.48 -49.70 -6.96
CA GLY A 82 23.70 -48.46 -7.06
C GLY A 82 24.46 -47.31 -6.41
N THR A 83 24.10 -46.08 -6.76
CA THR A 83 24.68 -44.88 -6.13
C THR A 83 23.88 -44.53 -4.87
N ASP A 84 24.54 -44.54 -3.71
CA ASP A 84 23.92 -44.10 -2.45
C ASP A 84 23.62 -42.60 -2.52
N ASP A 85 22.36 -42.22 -2.40
CA ASP A 85 21.91 -40.82 -2.40
C ASP A 85 21.60 -40.31 -0.99
N GLY A 86 21.83 -41.15 0.02
CA GLY A 86 21.58 -40.84 1.42
C GLY A 86 20.11 -40.82 1.82
N GLY A 87 19.15 -41.24 0.99
CA GLY A 87 17.74 -41.27 1.40
C GLY A 87 16.81 -42.24 0.68
N THR A 88 16.88 -42.32 -0.66
CA THR A 88 16.03 -43.21 -1.48
C THR A 88 16.78 -44.42 -2.02
N VAL A 89 18.11 -44.33 -2.13
CA VAL A 89 18.99 -45.45 -2.46
C VAL A 89 20.09 -45.55 -1.42
N PHE A 90 20.22 -46.71 -0.80
CA PHE A 90 21.30 -47.03 0.12
C PHE A 90 22.13 -48.18 -0.44
N ALA A 91 23.41 -47.93 -0.71
CA ALA A 91 24.27 -48.90 -1.38
C ALA A 91 25.21 -49.61 -0.41
N GLY A 92 25.40 -50.91 -0.64
CA GLY A 92 26.45 -51.72 -0.02
C GLY A 92 27.47 -52.16 -1.06
N ASN A 93 28.33 -53.13 -0.71
CA ASN A 93 29.34 -53.63 -1.65
C ASN A 93 28.71 -54.57 -2.71
N GLY A 94 28.46 -54.04 -3.91
CA GLY A 94 27.90 -54.78 -5.04
C GLY A 94 26.39 -55.03 -4.98
N TYR A 95 25.66 -54.28 -4.16
CA TYR A 95 24.20 -54.31 -4.06
C TYR A 95 23.66 -52.95 -3.63
N HIS A 96 22.35 -52.73 -3.75
CA HIS A 96 21.68 -51.56 -3.15
C HIS A 96 20.24 -51.87 -2.72
N TRP A 97 19.72 -51.02 -1.85
CA TRP A 97 18.34 -50.99 -1.42
C TRP A 97 17.68 -49.71 -1.89
N ARG A 98 16.51 -49.83 -2.53
CA ARG A 98 15.71 -48.70 -2.99
C ARG A 98 14.46 -48.56 -2.14
N ARG A 99 14.20 -47.35 -1.62
CA ARG A 99 13.00 -47.01 -0.85
C ARG A 99 11.75 -47.21 -1.70
N VAL A 100 10.72 -47.82 -1.12
CA VAL A 100 9.39 -47.87 -1.72
C VAL A 100 8.73 -46.51 -1.52
N ILE A 101 8.64 -45.75 -2.61
CA ILE A 101 8.00 -44.42 -2.63
C ILE A 101 6.62 -44.58 -3.25
N THR A 102 5.58 -44.31 -2.46
CA THR A 102 4.18 -44.33 -2.94
C THR A 102 3.78 -42.96 -3.50
N ASP A 103 4.20 -41.89 -2.82
CA ASP A 103 4.04 -40.50 -3.22
C ASP A 103 5.36 -39.74 -2.94
N PRO A 104 6.05 -39.21 -3.97
CA PRO A 104 7.25 -38.40 -3.76
C PRO A 104 7.03 -37.21 -2.83
N ASN A 105 5.82 -36.64 -2.76
CA ASN A 105 5.50 -35.49 -1.90
C ASN A 105 5.48 -35.85 -0.39
N SER A 106 5.49 -37.14 -0.04
CA SER A 106 5.57 -37.57 1.36
C SER A 106 7.00 -37.64 1.89
N LEU A 107 8.01 -37.55 1.03
CA LEU A 107 9.41 -37.57 1.46
C LEU A 107 9.78 -36.28 2.17
N THR A 108 10.61 -36.40 3.20
CA THR A 108 11.13 -35.26 3.95
C THR A 108 12.61 -35.47 4.30
N ILE A 109 13.27 -34.44 4.83
CA ILE A 109 14.70 -34.52 5.19
C ILE A 109 15.03 -35.60 6.22
N VAL A 110 14.07 -36.14 6.98
CA VAL A 110 14.36 -37.26 7.91
C VAL A 110 14.56 -38.58 7.16
N ASP A 111 13.98 -38.74 5.97
CA ASP A 111 14.27 -39.87 5.07
C ASP A 111 15.71 -39.82 4.56
N PHE A 112 16.33 -38.63 4.58
CA PHE A 112 17.72 -38.33 4.25
C PHE A 112 18.62 -38.19 5.49
N GLY A 113 18.13 -38.59 6.66
CA GLY A 113 18.93 -38.68 7.89
C GLY A 113 18.96 -37.43 8.76
N ALA A 114 18.10 -36.43 8.55
CA ALA A 114 17.94 -35.34 9.51
C ALA A 114 17.35 -35.84 10.84
N LYS A 115 17.71 -35.18 11.96
CA LYS A 115 17.14 -35.46 13.29
C LYS A 115 16.36 -34.25 13.81
N PRO A 116 15.09 -34.39 14.20
CA PRO A 116 14.28 -33.29 14.72
C PRO A 116 14.58 -32.97 16.20
N ASP A 117 15.86 -32.90 16.58
CA ASP A 117 16.31 -32.68 17.96
C ASP A 117 16.77 -31.23 18.25
N GLY A 118 16.82 -30.38 17.20
CA GLY A 118 17.31 -29.01 17.28
C GLY A 118 18.79 -28.88 17.65
N LYS A 119 19.59 -29.95 17.50
CA LYS A 119 21.01 -30.01 17.88
C LYS A 119 21.89 -30.64 16.80
N THR A 120 21.45 -31.76 16.22
CA THR A 120 22.19 -32.45 15.17
C THR A 120 22.05 -31.67 13.86
N ASP A 121 23.17 -31.40 13.21
CA ASP A 121 23.19 -30.64 11.95
C ASP A 121 22.50 -31.38 10.82
N SER A 122 21.43 -30.77 10.30
CA SER A 122 20.61 -31.30 9.22
C SER A 122 20.99 -30.76 7.84
N ALA A 123 22.02 -29.92 7.73
CA ALA A 123 22.45 -29.34 6.44
C ALA A 123 22.84 -30.41 5.40
N ALA A 124 23.50 -31.50 5.82
CA ALA A 124 23.86 -32.61 4.93
C ALA A 124 22.61 -33.32 4.37
N ALA A 125 21.61 -33.59 5.22
CA ALA A 125 20.35 -34.20 4.81
C ALA A 125 19.56 -33.29 3.85
N MET A 126 19.56 -31.97 4.09
CA MET A 126 18.96 -31.00 3.17
C MET A 126 19.62 -30.99 1.79
N LYS A 127 20.96 -31.01 1.74
CA LYS A 127 21.71 -31.05 0.48
C LYS A 127 21.49 -32.37 -0.26
N ALA A 128 21.44 -33.49 0.46
CA ALA A 128 21.13 -34.81 -0.12
C ALA A 128 19.72 -34.85 -0.73
N MET A 129 18.71 -34.39 0.01
CA MET A 129 17.33 -34.29 -0.49
C MET A 129 17.24 -33.36 -1.70
N PHE A 130 17.93 -32.20 -1.66
CA PHE A 130 17.94 -31.28 -2.78
C PHE A 130 18.54 -31.92 -4.03
N ALA A 131 19.73 -32.54 -3.92
CA ALA A 131 20.39 -33.22 -5.03
C ALA A 131 19.51 -34.34 -5.62
N TRP A 132 18.88 -35.15 -4.77
CA TRP A 132 17.91 -36.15 -5.20
C TRP A 132 16.71 -35.52 -5.92
N SER A 133 16.15 -34.44 -5.38
CA SER A 133 14.99 -33.76 -5.98
C SER A 133 15.30 -33.22 -7.37
N GLN A 134 16.48 -32.64 -7.58
CA GLN A 134 16.89 -32.11 -8.89
C GLN A 134 16.96 -33.21 -9.96
N ALA A 135 17.41 -34.41 -9.59
CA ALA A 135 17.52 -35.54 -10.52
C ALA A 135 16.18 -36.26 -10.76
N ASN A 136 15.29 -36.28 -9.77
CA ASN A 136 14.10 -37.15 -9.78
C ASN A 136 12.79 -36.36 -9.78
N TYR A 137 12.62 -35.42 -8.86
CA TYR A 137 11.33 -34.73 -8.65
C TYR A 137 11.53 -33.26 -8.28
N PRO A 138 11.91 -32.38 -9.22
CA PRO A 138 12.42 -31.04 -8.89
C PRO A 138 11.44 -30.12 -8.14
N THR A 139 10.14 -30.38 -8.25
CA THR A 139 9.08 -29.56 -7.66
C THR A 139 8.99 -29.67 -6.14
N ILE A 140 9.48 -30.75 -5.51
CA ILE A 140 9.48 -30.87 -4.03
C ILE A 140 10.62 -30.09 -3.38
N GLY A 141 11.79 -30.00 -4.03
CA GLY A 141 12.98 -29.39 -3.42
C GLY A 141 13.33 -30.00 -2.06
N ILE A 142 13.54 -29.14 -1.06
CA ILE A 142 13.79 -29.54 0.33
C ILE A 142 12.47 -29.49 1.11
N GLN A 143 12.02 -30.62 1.64
CA GLN A 143 10.81 -30.71 2.46
C GLN A 143 11.16 -31.11 3.89
N LEU A 144 10.78 -30.28 4.85
CA LEU A 144 10.90 -30.59 6.27
C LEU A 144 9.57 -31.07 6.84
N PRO A 145 9.58 -32.00 7.82
CA PRO A 145 8.40 -32.27 8.62
C PRO A 145 8.28 -31.24 9.76
N GLY A 146 7.19 -31.34 10.55
CA GLY A 146 7.10 -30.61 11.81
C GLY A 146 8.21 -31.02 12.78
N GLY A 147 8.74 -30.08 13.55
CA GLY A 147 9.85 -30.31 14.47
C GLY A 147 10.85 -29.16 14.52
N LYS A 148 11.90 -29.32 15.34
CA LYS A 148 13.00 -28.36 15.47
C LYS A 148 14.27 -28.94 14.87
N PHE A 149 14.94 -28.20 13.99
CA PHE A 149 16.15 -28.64 13.29
C PHE A 149 17.27 -27.62 13.50
N PHE A 150 18.44 -28.12 13.89
CA PHE A 150 19.68 -27.35 13.78
C PHE A 150 20.23 -27.51 12.37
N VAL A 151 20.61 -26.41 11.75
CA VAL A 151 21.04 -26.37 10.36
C VAL A 151 22.23 -25.41 10.26
N SER A 152 23.41 -25.92 9.92
CA SER A 152 24.52 -25.07 9.47
C SER A 152 24.27 -24.57 8.05
N GLN A 153 25.16 -23.73 7.50
CA GLN A 153 24.94 -23.14 6.18
C GLN A 153 24.66 -24.18 5.07
N VAL A 154 23.56 -23.94 4.36
CA VAL A 154 23.17 -24.62 3.12
C VAL A 154 23.54 -23.71 1.94
N ASP A 155 24.79 -23.82 1.48
CA ASP A 155 25.29 -23.19 0.26
C ASP A 155 25.07 -24.12 -0.94
N MET A 156 24.35 -23.64 -1.96
CA MET A 156 24.07 -24.37 -3.21
C MET A 156 25.07 -24.07 -4.33
N GLY A 157 26.16 -23.38 -4.02
CA GLY A 157 27.23 -23.06 -4.97
C GLY A 157 26.92 -21.86 -5.85
N THR A 158 27.64 -21.75 -6.96
CA THR A 158 27.62 -20.59 -7.86
C THR A 158 26.85 -20.81 -9.16
N ALA A 159 26.45 -22.05 -9.46
CA ALA A 159 25.73 -22.39 -10.68
C ALA A 159 24.26 -21.92 -10.58
N GLU A 160 23.75 -21.30 -11.66
CA GLU A 160 22.33 -20.91 -11.72
C GLU A 160 21.45 -22.17 -11.75
N LEU A 161 20.55 -22.24 -10.76
CA LEU A 161 19.52 -23.26 -10.64
C LEU A 161 18.22 -22.76 -11.28
N PRO A 162 17.50 -23.61 -12.03
CA PRO A 162 16.20 -23.22 -12.59
C PRO A 162 15.14 -23.02 -11.51
N PHE A 163 15.25 -23.74 -10.39
CA PHE A 163 14.28 -23.72 -9.28
C PHE A 163 14.93 -24.15 -7.96
N PHE A 164 14.63 -23.43 -6.89
CA PHE A 164 14.96 -23.79 -5.51
C PHE A 164 13.69 -23.71 -4.65
N ARG A 165 13.37 -24.79 -3.93
CA ARG A 165 12.25 -24.81 -2.98
C ARG A 165 12.72 -25.33 -1.64
N VAL A 166 12.32 -24.67 -0.56
CA VAL A 166 12.42 -25.20 0.80
C VAL A 166 11.12 -24.93 1.55
N ALA A 167 10.50 -25.98 2.09
CA ALA A 167 9.24 -25.87 2.80
C ALA A 167 9.23 -26.67 4.09
N GLY A 168 8.61 -26.11 5.13
CA GLY A 168 8.26 -26.83 6.35
C GLY A 168 7.00 -27.70 6.21
N GLY A 169 6.62 -28.34 7.31
CA GLY A 169 5.38 -29.09 7.40
C GLY A 169 4.19 -28.20 7.07
N ALA A 170 3.29 -28.68 6.22
CA ALA A 170 2.18 -27.89 5.71
C ALA A 170 1.31 -27.33 6.84
N VAL A 171 1.11 -26.01 6.84
CA VAL A 171 0.19 -25.30 7.73
C VAL A 171 -0.63 -24.30 6.92
N ASN A 172 -1.87 -24.07 7.34
CA ASN A 172 -2.77 -23.09 6.72
C ASN A 172 -2.74 -21.73 7.44
N PHE A 173 -1.93 -21.58 8.50
CA PHE A 173 -1.91 -20.40 9.35
C PHE A 173 -0.48 -19.95 9.64
N GLY A 174 -0.09 -18.80 9.10
CA GLY A 174 1.30 -18.34 9.12
C GLY A 174 1.87 -17.93 10.49
N TYR A 175 1.05 -17.77 11.53
CA TYR A 175 1.52 -17.41 12.87
C TYR A 175 2.35 -18.52 13.53
N PHE A 176 2.03 -19.78 13.24
CA PHE A 176 2.60 -20.95 13.91
C PHE A 176 2.99 -22.07 12.92
N PRO A 177 4.00 -21.86 12.05
CA PRO A 177 4.57 -22.97 11.31
C PRO A 177 5.12 -24.05 12.25
N SER A 178 4.89 -25.31 11.90
CA SER A 178 5.27 -26.47 12.74
C SER A 178 6.76 -26.80 12.66
N THR A 179 7.48 -26.23 11.69
CA THR A 179 8.91 -26.44 11.46
C THR A 179 9.72 -25.24 11.94
N ASN A 180 10.65 -25.50 12.86
CA ASN A 180 11.50 -24.49 13.48
C ASN A 180 12.97 -24.74 13.13
N LEU A 181 13.62 -23.74 12.55
CA LEU A 181 15.03 -23.76 12.21
C LEU A 181 15.81 -22.91 13.20
N VAL A 182 16.91 -23.48 13.69
CA VAL A 182 17.95 -22.78 14.45
C VAL A 182 19.30 -23.05 13.80
N SER A 183 20.25 -22.14 13.97
CA SER A 183 21.58 -22.25 13.38
C SER A 183 22.66 -21.77 14.35
N ASP A 184 23.90 -21.73 13.88
CA ASP A 184 25.11 -21.45 14.64
C ASP A 184 25.45 -19.96 14.74
N GLY A 185 24.72 -19.09 14.05
CA GLY A 185 24.96 -17.64 14.02
C GLY A 185 26.19 -17.26 13.19
N GLN A 186 26.64 -18.09 12.25
CA GLN A 186 27.72 -17.70 11.33
C GLN A 186 27.29 -16.52 10.45
N LYS A 187 28.26 -15.72 9.97
CA LYS A 187 27.96 -14.52 9.17
C LYS A 187 27.22 -14.83 7.85
N SER A 188 27.44 -16.01 7.29
CA SER A 188 26.78 -16.44 6.05
C SER A 188 25.29 -16.71 6.28
N PRO A 189 24.41 -16.38 5.31
CA PRO A 189 22.99 -16.70 5.42
C PRO A 189 22.77 -18.21 5.51
N LEU A 190 21.69 -18.64 6.19
CA LEU A 190 21.36 -20.06 6.34
C LEU A 190 21.22 -20.76 4.99
N PHE A 191 20.49 -20.15 4.06
CA PHE A 191 20.37 -20.58 2.68
C PHE A 191 21.02 -19.58 1.74
N LYS A 192 22.04 -20.03 1.00
CA LYS A 192 22.68 -19.25 -0.06
C LYS A 192 22.47 -19.96 -1.39
N VAL A 193 21.80 -19.28 -2.31
CA VAL A 193 21.40 -19.87 -3.59
C VAL A 193 21.68 -18.94 -4.76
N VAL A 194 21.81 -19.53 -5.94
CA VAL A 194 21.77 -18.83 -7.23
C VAL A 194 20.63 -19.47 -8.00
N ALA A 195 19.39 -18.99 -7.83
CA ALA A 195 18.23 -19.62 -8.45
C ALA A 195 17.33 -18.61 -9.17
N ARG A 196 16.88 -18.94 -10.39
CA ARG A 196 15.93 -18.12 -11.15
C ARG A 196 14.58 -17.99 -10.44
N ARG A 197 14.13 -19.07 -9.82
CA ARG A 197 12.86 -19.18 -9.11
C ARG A 197 13.10 -19.76 -7.72
N ALA A 198 12.57 -19.11 -6.70
CA ALA A 198 12.70 -19.55 -5.32
C ALA A 198 11.34 -19.58 -4.62
N GLU A 199 11.05 -20.67 -3.92
CA GLU A 199 9.87 -20.82 -3.06
C GLU A 199 10.28 -21.19 -1.64
N ILE A 200 9.76 -20.44 -0.66
CA ILE A 200 10.01 -20.69 0.76
C ILE A 200 8.70 -20.61 1.53
N SER A 201 8.37 -21.66 2.27
CA SER A 201 7.10 -21.65 3.02
C SER A 201 7.10 -22.45 4.31
N ASN A 202 6.20 -22.07 5.23
CA ASN A 202 5.90 -22.81 6.46
C ASN A 202 7.10 -22.98 7.40
N LEU A 203 7.89 -21.93 7.60
CA LEU A 203 9.12 -21.99 8.40
C LEU A 203 9.16 -20.91 9.46
N VAL A 204 9.56 -21.30 10.66
CA VAL A 204 10.11 -20.39 11.68
C VAL A 204 11.63 -20.45 11.58
N PHE A 205 12.28 -19.29 11.44
CA PHE A 205 13.72 -19.18 11.64
C PHE A 205 13.99 -18.35 12.90
N ASN A 206 14.63 -18.98 13.88
CA ASN A 206 15.13 -18.32 15.07
C ASN A 206 16.65 -18.14 14.94
N GLY A 207 17.07 -16.91 14.66
CA GLY A 207 18.48 -16.55 14.45
C GLY A 207 19.29 -16.46 15.74
N GLN A 208 18.67 -16.61 16.91
CA GLN A 208 19.31 -16.61 18.23
C GLN A 208 20.19 -15.40 18.55
N THR A 209 19.97 -14.24 17.90
CA THR A 209 20.77 -13.03 18.18
C THR A 209 20.58 -12.50 19.61
N ASN A 210 19.52 -12.92 20.29
CA ASN A 210 19.26 -12.62 21.71
C ASN A 210 20.09 -13.47 22.67
N VAL A 211 20.53 -14.66 22.25
CA VAL A 211 21.41 -15.54 23.04
C VAL A 211 22.86 -15.21 22.77
N LYS A 212 23.20 -15.05 21.48
CA LYS A 212 24.53 -14.67 21.02
C LYS A 212 24.37 -13.75 19.81
N THR A 213 24.74 -12.48 19.99
CA THR A 213 24.74 -11.50 18.90
C THR A 213 25.44 -12.08 17.67
N ASN A 214 24.75 -12.07 16.55
CA ASN A 214 25.27 -12.58 15.29
C ASN A 214 24.70 -11.79 14.11
N TYR A 215 25.10 -12.15 12.90
CA TYR A 215 24.69 -11.48 11.66
C TYR A 215 24.17 -12.47 10.62
N GLN A 216 23.70 -13.64 11.07
CA GLN A 216 23.21 -14.67 10.19
C GLN A 216 21.85 -14.26 9.62
N GLY A 217 21.78 -14.17 8.29
CA GLY A 217 20.52 -14.04 7.56
C GLY A 217 19.84 -15.39 7.36
N PHE A 218 18.60 -15.39 6.87
CA PHE A 218 17.89 -16.64 6.57
C PHE A 218 18.08 -17.09 5.12
N PHE A 219 17.76 -16.24 4.14
CA PHE A 219 17.85 -16.60 2.73
C PHE A 219 18.49 -15.49 1.90
N THR A 220 19.43 -15.85 1.05
CA THR A 220 20.04 -14.94 0.06
C THR A 220 20.08 -15.62 -1.31
N ASN A 221 19.49 -14.95 -2.30
CA ASN A 221 19.57 -15.35 -3.70
C ASN A 221 20.45 -14.36 -4.47
N THR A 222 21.55 -14.84 -5.03
CA THR A 222 22.51 -14.00 -5.79
C THR A 222 22.40 -14.20 -7.30
N CYS A 223 21.32 -14.83 -7.79
CA CYS A 223 21.04 -14.93 -9.22
C CYS A 223 20.85 -13.53 -9.83
N THR A 224 21.64 -13.19 -10.85
CA THR A 224 21.51 -11.91 -11.58
C THR A 224 20.60 -12.07 -12.79
N GLY A 225 20.13 -10.96 -13.36
CA GLY A 225 19.37 -11.00 -14.60
C GLY A 225 17.93 -11.53 -14.46
N GLY A 226 17.34 -11.38 -13.27
CA GLY A 226 15.93 -11.67 -12.99
C GLY A 226 15.73 -12.78 -11.98
N GLN A 227 15.03 -12.48 -10.87
CA GLN A 227 14.59 -13.46 -9.86
C GLN A 227 13.06 -13.47 -9.71
N PHE A 228 12.48 -14.66 -9.50
CA PHE A 228 11.11 -14.85 -9.05
C PHE A 228 11.12 -15.43 -7.63
N PHE A 229 10.38 -14.82 -6.70
CA PHE A 229 10.34 -15.25 -5.30
C PHE A 229 8.91 -15.44 -4.79
N ARG A 230 8.68 -16.51 -4.05
CA ARG A 230 7.42 -16.76 -3.34
C ARG A 230 7.71 -17.16 -1.90
N GLY A 231 7.29 -16.33 -0.95
CA GLY A 231 7.32 -16.55 0.48
C GLY A 231 5.91 -16.71 1.04
N ALA A 232 5.66 -17.70 1.89
CA ALA A 232 4.36 -17.86 2.56
C ALA A 232 4.51 -18.46 3.96
N CYS A 233 3.75 -17.96 4.94
CA CYS A 233 3.75 -18.52 6.30
C CYS A 233 5.16 -18.56 6.91
N LEU A 234 5.83 -17.41 6.93
CA LEU A 234 7.22 -17.27 7.38
C LEU A 234 7.29 -16.51 8.71
N ARG A 235 8.13 -16.98 9.64
CA ARG A 235 8.35 -16.29 10.90
C ARG A 235 9.83 -16.10 11.19
N PHE A 236 10.24 -14.86 11.34
CA PHE A 236 11.61 -14.47 11.67
C PHE A 236 11.69 -14.04 13.13
N GLN A 237 12.49 -14.70 13.93
CA GLN A 237 12.66 -14.39 15.35
C GLN A 237 14.14 -14.18 15.66
N TYR A 238 14.47 -13.07 16.32
CA TYR A 238 15.83 -12.83 16.78
C TYR A 238 16.90 -13.00 15.68
N VAL A 239 16.58 -12.52 14.46
CA VAL A 239 17.48 -12.63 13.30
C VAL A 239 18.46 -11.47 13.30
N GLY A 240 19.75 -11.79 13.21
CA GLY A 240 20.85 -10.82 13.23
C GLY A 240 21.32 -10.31 11.86
N GLY A 241 21.05 -11.06 10.80
CA GLY A 241 21.32 -10.68 9.41
C GLY A 241 20.05 -10.33 8.62
N ALA A 242 20.17 -10.11 7.31
CA ALA A 242 19.01 -9.90 6.46
C ALA A 242 18.15 -11.18 6.40
N SER A 243 16.87 -11.12 6.74
CA SER A 243 16.03 -12.33 6.74
C SER A 243 15.82 -12.83 5.31
N LEU A 244 15.41 -11.96 4.40
CA LEU A 244 15.32 -12.25 2.97
C LEU A 244 16.16 -11.22 2.19
N SER A 245 17.11 -11.71 1.39
CA SER A 245 17.94 -10.88 0.51
C SER A 245 17.80 -11.35 -0.95
N LEU A 246 17.16 -10.50 -1.75
CA LEU A 246 16.88 -10.72 -3.17
C LEU A 246 17.70 -9.77 -4.04
N LEU A 247 17.86 -10.12 -5.32
CA LEU A 247 18.61 -9.34 -6.31
C LEU A 247 17.88 -9.38 -7.66
N ASP A 248 17.80 -8.27 -8.38
CA ASP A 248 17.21 -8.22 -9.73
C ASP A 248 15.79 -8.82 -9.77
N THR A 249 14.95 -8.45 -8.80
CA THR A 249 13.62 -9.06 -8.63
C THR A 249 12.69 -8.71 -9.80
N LEU A 250 12.05 -9.71 -10.42
CA LEU A 250 11.03 -9.54 -11.46
C LEU A 250 9.59 -9.67 -10.91
N ASP A 251 9.38 -10.58 -9.96
CA ASP A 251 8.11 -10.79 -9.25
C ASP A 251 8.44 -11.43 -7.89
N CYS A 252 7.92 -10.84 -6.81
CA CYS A 252 8.13 -11.31 -5.46
C CYS A 252 6.83 -11.23 -4.69
N LYS A 253 6.34 -12.36 -4.16
CA LYS A 253 5.14 -12.41 -3.32
C LYS A 253 5.48 -12.95 -1.96
N ILE A 254 5.22 -12.19 -0.91
CA ILE A 254 5.46 -12.59 0.47
C ILE A 254 4.16 -12.38 1.26
N ASP A 255 3.48 -13.48 1.58
CA ASP A 255 2.20 -13.49 2.28
C ASP A 255 2.30 -14.14 3.67
N GLN A 256 1.54 -13.64 4.64
CA GLN A 256 1.49 -14.19 6.01
C GLN A 256 2.88 -14.37 6.61
N PHE A 257 3.63 -13.27 6.68
CA PHE A 257 4.96 -13.27 7.28
C PHE A 257 5.06 -12.36 8.50
N TYR A 258 5.84 -12.81 9.47
CA TYR A 258 5.93 -12.19 10.78
C TYR A 258 7.39 -12.05 11.18
N ALA A 259 7.76 -10.93 11.80
CA ALA A 259 9.10 -10.76 12.35
C ALA A 259 9.03 -10.18 13.76
N ASN A 260 9.90 -10.67 14.64
CA ASN A 260 9.94 -10.23 16.03
C ASN A 260 11.38 -10.12 16.54
N ASN A 261 11.74 -8.98 17.13
CA ASN A 261 13.05 -8.75 17.75
C ASN A 261 14.25 -9.03 16.82
N CYS A 262 14.11 -8.74 15.52
CA CYS A 262 15.25 -8.82 14.59
C CYS A 262 16.07 -7.53 14.66
N THR A 263 17.38 -7.64 14.43
CA THR A 263 18.33 -6.53 14.60
C THR A 263 18.90 -5.98 13.29
N ASN A 264 18.43 -6.51 12.15
CA ASN A 264 18.88 -6.18 10.80
C ASN A 264 17.69 -6.26 9.83
N ASP A 265 17.94 -6.15 8.52
CA ASP A 265 16.87 -6.03 7.54
C ASP A 265 15.93 -7.25 7.51
N ILE A 266 14.61 -7.05 7.40
CA ILE A 266 13.68 -8.19 7.26
C ILE A 266 13.59 -8.60 5.79
N VAL A 267 13.12 -7.69 4.93
CA VAL A 267 13.07 -7.93 3.49
C VAL A 267 13.95 -6.90 2.81
N ARG A 268 14.95 -7.39 2.07
CA ARG A 268 15.85 -6.58 1.26
C ARG A 268 15.82 -7.04 -0.19
N ALA A 269 15.72 -6.09 -1.10
CA ALA A 269 15.85 -6.32 -2.53
C ALA A 269 16.81 -5.29 -3.12
N GLY A 270 17.84 -5.76 -3.82
CA GLY A 270 18.80 -4.92 -4.53
C GLY A 270 18.77 -5.16 -6.04
N TRP A 271 19.71 -4.55 -6.74
CA TRP A 271 19.93 -4.75 -8.16
C TRP A 271 21.43 -4.87 -8.46
N SER A 272 21.75 -5.55 -9.56
CA SER A 272 23.12 -5.87 -9.96
C SER A 272 23.81 -4.75 -10.74
N GLY A 273 23.05 -3.81 -11.30
CA GLY A 273 23.56 -2.77 -12.19
C GLY A 273 23.90 -3.28 -13.60
N ARG A 274 23.49 -4.51 -13.95
CA ARG A 274 23.75 -5.08 -15.27
C ARG A 274 23.03 -4.27 -16.35
N ALA A 275 23.80 -3.69 -17.27
CA ALA A 275 23.29 -2.87 -18.37
C ALA A 275 22.30 -3.63 -19.29
N ALA A 276 22.61 -4.90 -19.59
CA ALA A 276 21.72 -5.77 -20.36
C ALA A 276 20.47 -6.11 -19.55
N GLY A 277 19.33 -5.52 -19.93
CA GLY A 277 18.06 -5.62 -19.21
C GLY A 277 17.79 -4.48 -18.24
N VAL A 278 18.71 -3.51 -18.11
CA VAL A 278 18.59 -2.32 -17.24
C VAL A 278 18.25 -2.72 -15.79
N TRP A 279 19.10 -3.56 -15.21
CA TRP A 279 18.94 -4.05 -13.83
C TRP A 279 19.41 -2.99 -12.82
N ASP A 280 18.65 -1.91 -12.73
CA ASP A 280 18.89 -0.77 -11.83
C ASP A 280 17.77 -0.58 -10.79
N HIS A 281 16.86 -1.55 -10.70
CA HIS A 281 15.65 -1.53 -9.87
C HIS A 281 15.10 -2.95 -9.61
N SER A 282 14.05 -3.05 -8.79
CA SER A 282 13.26 -4.26 -8.56
C SER A 282 11.82 -4.07 -9.05
N THR A 283 11.15 -5.15 -9.43
CA THR A 283 9.80 -5.12 -10.02
C THR A 283 8.85 -6.06 -9.28
N ALA A 284 7.58 -5.64 -9.18
CA ALA A 284 6.44 -6.44 -8.72
C ALA A 284 6.66 -7.13 -7.37
N ILE A 285 7.02 -6.35 -6.34
CA ILE A 285 7.03 -6.82 -4.96
C ILE A 285 5.63 -6.67 -4.37
N GLU A 286 5.06 -7.77 -3.90
CA GLU A 286 3.78 -7.85 -3.20
C GLU A 286 4.02 -8.36 -1.77
N LEU A 287 3.76 -7.51 -0.78
CA LEU A 287 3.85 -7.84 0.64
C LEU A 287 2.44 -7.82 1.24
N SER A 288 1.97 -8.94 1.76
CA SER A 288 0.60 -9.05 2.27
C SER A 288 0.50 -9.75 3.61
N ASN A 289 -0.45 -9.29 4.43
CA ASN A 289 -0.84 -9.92 5.69
C ASN A 289 0.35 -10.13 6.64
N PHE A 290 1.10 -9.05 6.90
CA PHE A 290 2.31 -9.11 7.72
C PHE A 290 2.18 -8.36 9.03
N ASN A 291 2.94 -8.79 10.04
CA ASN A 291 3.08 -8.08 11.31
C ASN A 291 4.54 -8.15 11.80
N ILE A 292 5.15 -6.99 11.97
CA ILE A 292 6.57 -6.82 12.29
C ILE A 292 6.71 -6.04 13.59
N GLN A 293 7.35 -6.67 14.58
CA GLN A 293 7.32 -6.24 15.98
C GLN A 293 8.74 -6.07 16.53
N ASN A 294 8.96 -4.99 17.28
CA ASN A 294 10.15 -4.82 18.12
C ASN A 294 11.49 -4.95 17.37
N CYS A 295 11.56 -4.64 16.08
CA CYS A 295 12.79 -4.73 15.30
C CYS A 295 13.61 -3.44 15.46
N LYS A 296 14.85 -3.57 15.92
CA LYS A 296 15.70 -2.43 16.31
C LYS A 296 16.96 -2.42 15.42
N SER A 297 17.49 -1.25 15.09
CA SER A 297 18.69 -1.06 14.22
C SER A 297 18.48 -1.22 12.71
N GLY A 298 18.12 -2.40 12.20
CA GLY A 298 17.92 -2.63 10.75
C GLY A 298 16.68 -1.95 10.15
N LYS A 299 16.54 -1.99 8.81
CA LYS A 299 15.31 -1.56 8.11
C LYS A 299 14.33 -2.73 8.01
N VAL A 300 13.08 -2.58 8.45
CA VAL A 300 12.08 -3.62 8.21
C VAL A 300 11.98 -3.94 6.73
N PHE A 301 11.79 -2.91 5.90
CA PHE A 301 11.86 -3.03 4.44
C PHE A 301 13.04 -2.24 3.88
N ASN A 302 13.99 -2.89 3.23
CA ASN A 302 15.06 -2.26 2.47
C ASN A 302 14.81 -2.49 0.98
N LEU A 303 13.83 -1.76 0.45
CA LEU A 303 13.20 -1.97 -0.86
C LEU A 303 13.19 -0.69 -1.72
N PRO A 304 14.34 0.01 -1.90
CA PRO A 304 14.40 1.16 -2.80
C PRO A 304 14.15 0.72 -4.26
N ARG A 305 13.65 1.64 -5.09
CA ARG A 305 13.41 1.43 -6.54
C ARG A 305 12.56 0.20 -6.85
N CYS A 306 11.53 -0.07 -6.04
CA CYS A 306 10.58 -1.13 -6.33
C CYS A 306 9.41 -0.58 -7.15
N THR A 307 9.27 -1.02 -8.39
CA THR A 307 8.21 -0.57 -9.31
C THR A 307 7.06 -1.56 -9.37
N GLN A 308 5.85 -1.10 -9.74
CA GLN A 308 4.63 -1.93 -9.82
C GLN A 308 4.39 -2.79 -8.57
N SER A 309 4.67 -2.25 -7.39
CA SER A 309 4.70 -2.99 -6.13
C SER A 309 3.48 -2.67 -5.25
N ILE A 310 3.17 -3.56 -4.29
CA ILE A 310 1.95 -3.53 -3.49
C ILE A 310 2.28 -3.90 -2.04
N MET A 311 1.69 -3.17 -1.09
CA MET A 311 1.54 -3.63 0.29
C MET A 311 0.06 -3.69 0.66
N HIS A 312 -0.36 -4.79 1.28
CA HIS A 312 -1.76 -5.02 1.64
C HIS A 312 -1.88 -5.58 3.06
N ASN A 313 -2.63 -4.88 3.91
CA ASN A 313 -2.93 -5.32 5.28
C ASN A 313 -1.67 -5.66 6.09
N GLY A 314 -0.87 -4.62 6.40
CA GLY A 314 0.45 -4.77 6.99
C GLY A 314 0.63 -3.94 8.25
N TRP A 315 1.31 -4.48 9.25
CA TRP A 315 1.57 -3.82 10.53
C TRP A 315 3.07 -3.78 10.83
N ILE A 316 3.57 -2.60 11.18
CA ILE A 316 4.93 -2.39 11.69
C ILE A 316 4.83 -1.63 13.00
N GLU A 317 5.24 -2.28 14.09
CA GLU A 317 4.97 -1.83 15.44
C GLU A 317 6.24 -1.87 16.29
N HIS A 318 6.47 -0.81 17.08
CA HIS A 318 7.62 -0.69 17.97
C HIS A 318 8.97 -0.90 17.26
N CYS A 319 9.08 -0.53 15.99
CA CYS A 319 10.29 -0.72 15.19
C CYS A 319 11.08 0.59 15.06
N THR A 320 12.41 0.53 15.10
CA THR A 320 13.22 1.76 14.95
C THR A 320 13.12 2.32 13.53
N ASN A 321 13.23 1.47 12.52
CA ASN A 321 13.19 1.87 11.10
C ASN A 321 12.15 1.02 10.33
N PRO A 322 10.96 1.56 10.05
CA PRO A 322 10.01 0.92 9.13
C PRO A 322 10.63 0.61 7.76
N GLY A 323 11.60 1.42 7.34
CA GLY A 323 12.51 1.09 6.27
C GLY A 323 12.57 2.14 5.17
N ASP A 324 12.79 1.68 3.94
CA ASP A 324 13.09 2.46 2.76
C ASP A 324 12.41 1.84 1.54
N ILE A 325 11.46 2.59 0.98
CA ILE A 325 10.72 2.31 -0.25
C ILE A 325 10.85 3.46 -1.25
N SER A 326 11.91 4.25 -1.10
CA SER A 326 12.21 5.44 -1.91
C SER A 326 12.32 5.10 -3.40
N ASN A 327 12.06 6.09 -4.26
CA ASN A 327 12.08 5.95 -5.72
C ASN A 327 11.19 4.81 -6.26
N GLY A 328 10.24 4.33 -5.48
CA GLY A 328 9.36 3.23 -5.83
C GLY A 328 8.09 3.65 -6.57
N GLN A 329 7.23 2.66 -6.80
CA GLN A 329 5.84 2.82 -7.21
C GLN A 329 5.02 1.78 -6.45
N TRP A 330 4.20 2.26 -5.52
CA TRP A 330 3.54 1.42 -4.53
C TRP A 330 2.05 1.71 -4.44
N ILE A 331 1.25 0.65 -4.48
CA ILE A 331 -0.10 0.66 -3.92
C ILE A 331 0.02 0.26 -2.45
N LEU A 332 -0.48 1.09 -1.53
CA LEU A 332 -0.47 0.83 -0.09
C LEU A 332 -1.90 0.81 0.42
N ASP A 333 -2.40 -0.37 0.76
CA ASP A 333 -3.74 -0.56 1.32
C ASP A 333 -3.64 -1.09 2.75
N ALA A 334 -4.21 -0.35 3.71
CA ALA A 334 -4.25 -0.74 5.12
C ALA A 334 -2.86 -1.04 5.72
N LEU A 335 -1.92 -0.09 5.57
CA LEU A 335 -0.62 -0.11 6.23
C LEU A 335 -0.72 0.62 7.59
N SER A 336 -0.39 -0.08 8.68
CA SER A 336 -0.29 0.46 10.03
C SER A 336 1.18 0.64 10.45
N LEU A 337 1.54 1.86 10.85
CA LEU A 337 2.82 2.18 11.51
C LEU A 337 2.52 2.72 12.90
N GLU A 338 2.96 2.00 13.94
CA GLU A 338 2.69 2.39 15.33
C GLU A 338 3.97 2.36 16.18
N ASP A 339 4.18 3.42 16.97
CA ASP A 339 5.35 3.59 17.84
C ASP A 339 6.70 3.31 17.14
N CYS A 340 6.81 3.73 15.88
CA CYS A 340 8.02 3.63 15.11
C CYS A 340 8.88 4.88 15.30
N THR A 341 10.17 4.70 15.61
CA THR A 341 11.07 5.82 15.96
C THR A 341 11.32 6.75 14.78
N ASN A 342 11.60 6.19 13.60
CA ASN A 342 11.87 6.92 12.37
C ASN A 342 10.72 6.76 11.37
N PRO A 343 10.53 7.72 10.46
CA PRO A 343 9.55 7.57 9.39
C PRO A 343 9.91 6.41 8.45
N LEU A 344 8.90 5.84 7.80
CA LEU A 344 9.13 5.06 6.58
C LEU A 344 9.66 6.01 5.51
N ASN A 345 10.89 5.79 5.03
CA ASN A 345 11.47 6.60 3.97
C ASN A 345 10.82 6.22 2.63
N ALA A 346 10.04 7.14 2.08
CA ALA A 346 9.38 7.01 0.79
C ALA A 346 9.73 8.17 -0.14
N ARG A 347 10.92 8.78 0.02
CA ARG A 347 11.33 9.92 -0.80
C ARG A 347 11.31 9.61 -2.28
N TYR A 348 10.78 10.54 -3.07
CA TYR A 348 10.58 10.39 -4.52
C TYR A 348 9.77 9.14 -4.92
N SER A 349 8.98 8.57 -4.01
CA SER A 349 8.19 7.37 -4.27
C SER A 349 6.79 7.72 -4.77
N ARG A 350 6.33 6.99 -5.78
CA ARG A 350 5.02 7.20 -6.40
C ARG A 350 3.98 6.38 -5.65
N LEU A 351 3.49 6.92 -4.54
CA LEU A 351 2.54 6.23 -3.66
C LEU A 351 1.09 6.42 -4.13
N ASN A 352 0.31 5.34 -4.09
CA ASN A 352 -1.15 5.34 -4.18
C ASN A 352 -1.71 4.65 -2.94
N GLN A 353 -2.30 5.43 -2.02
CA GLN A 353 -2.51 5.00 -0.64
C GLN A 353 -3.99 5.03 -0.25
N ARG A 354 -4.40 4.05 0.56
CA ARG A 354 -5.70 4.01 1.24
C ARG A 354 -5.60 3.43 2.64
N GLN A 355 -6.34 4.04 3.57
CA GLN A 355 -6.48 3.57 4.95
C GLN A 355 -5.13 3.42 5.66
N THR A 356 -4.27 4.42 5.54
CA THR A 356 -2.98 4.42 6.25
C THR A 356 -3.21 4.76 7.73
N ASN A 357 -2.81 3.87 8.63
CA ASN A 357 -2.94 4.08 10.07
C ASN A 357 -1.59 4.48 10.67
N LEU A 358 -1.51 5.69 11.23
CA LEU A 358 -0.28 6.26 11.79
C LEU A 358 -0.50 6.65 13.24
N GLN A 359 0.19 5.99 14.15
CA GLN A 359 0.05 6.20 15.61
C GLN A 359 1.39 6.53 16.28
N SER A 360 1.30 7.20 17.43
CA SER A 360 2.44 7.46 18.34
C SER A 360 3.63 8.13 17.67
N GLY A 361 3.38 9.12 16.80
CA GLY A 361 4.44 9.87 16.09
C GLY A 361 5.00 9.19 14.85
N SER A 362 4.57 7.96 14.54
CA SER A 362 4.94 7.27 13.30
C SER A 362 4.46 8.05 12.08
N SER A 363 5.25 8.04 11.00
CA SER A 363 4.96 8.77 9.78
C SER A 363 5.61 8.13 8.55
N ILE A 364 5.22 8.62 7.37
CA ILE A 364 5.83 8.28 6.09
C ILE A 364 6.46 9.57 5.53
N ASP A 365 7.78 9.57 5.33
CA ASP A 365 8.48 10.67 4.66
C ASP A 365 8.41 10.47 3.15
N ASN A 366 7.38 11.03 2.52
CA ASN A 366 7.21 11.05 1.06
C ASN A 366 7.62 12.40 0.45
N SER A 367 8.68 13.02 0.98
CA SER A 367 9.19 14.29 0.46
C SER A 367 10.00 14.11 -0.83
N ASN A 368 10.13 15.21 -1.57
CA ASN A 368 11.04 15.33 -2.72
C ASN A 368 12.32 16.09 -2.34
N THR A 369 12.75 15.97 -1.09
CA THR A 369 13.90 16.68 -0.55
C THR A 369 14.97 15.70 -0.07
N GLY A 370 16.22 16.18 0.01
CA GLY A 370 17.38 15.37 0.37
C GLY A 370 18.19 14.89 -0.83
N THR A 371 19.45 14.57 -0.55
CA THR A 371 20.45 14.11 -1.54
C THR A 371 20.65 12.59 -1.52
N ASP A 372 20.16 11.90 -0.49
CA ASP A 372 20.25 10.45 -0.36
C ASP A 372 18.88 9.86 0.08
N PRO A 373 18.23 9.04 -0.77
CA PRO A 373 18.63 8.78 -2.15
C PRO A 373 18.31 9.97 -3.04
N SER A 374 19.11 10.19 -4.07
CA SER A 374 18.76 11.11 -5.14
C SER A 374 17.59 10.56 -5.96
N ARG A 375 16.88 11.46 -6.65
CA ARG A 375 15.78 11.08 -7.54
C ARG A 375 16.30 10.20 -8.67
N TRP A 376 15.75 9.00 -8.80
CA TRP A 376 16.10 8.04 -9.85
C TRP A 376 15.40 8.36 -11.17
N LEU A 377 14.08 8.58 -11.12
CA LEU A 377 13.26 8.86 -12.32
C LEU A 377 13.19 10.37 -12.63
N SER A 378 12.61 10.68 -13.78
CA SER A 378 12.42 12.07 -14.19
C SER A 378 11.43 12.81 -13.28
N ALA A 379 11.47 14.14 -13.32
CA ALA A 379 10.51 14.96 -12.58
C ALA A 379 9.05 14.74 -13.03
N TRP A 380 8.84 14.36 -14.29
CA TRP A 380 7.51 14.14 -14.87
C TRP A 380 6.82 12.89 -14.34
N GLU A 381 7.58 11.95 -13.77
CA GLU A 381 7.04 10.73 -13.17
C GLU A 381 6.60 10.93 -11.71
N MET A 382 6.94 12.06 -11.10
CA MET A 382 6.72 12.29 -9.67
C MET A 382 5.27 12.63 -9.36
N GLY A 383 4.85 12.28 -8.15
CA GLY A 383 3.51 12.51 -7.65
C GLY A 383 2.99 11.32 -6.86
N SER A 384 2.13 11.59 -5.89
CA SER A 384 1.47 10.57 -5.08
C SER A 384 0.01 10.94 -4.85
N THR A 385 -0.82 9.94 -4.58
CA THR A 385 -2.24 10.10 -4.28
C THR A 385 -2.57 9.38 -2.99
N ARG A 386 -3.25 10.07 -2.07
CA ARG A 386 -3.75 9.50 -0.83
C ARG A 386 -5.26 9.66 -0.80
N ILE A 387 -5.97 8.55 -0.72
CA ILE A 387 -7.43 8.52 -0.66
C ILE A 387 -7.83 7.90 0.67
N GLU A 388 -8.31 8.74 1.59
CA GLU A 388 -8.68 8.35 2.94
C GLU A 388 -10.17 8.60 3.17
N SER A 389 -10.74 7.98 4.21
CA SER A 389 -12.16 8.18 4.56
C SER A 389 -12.49 9.64 4.88
N PHE A 390 -11.49 10.42 5.31
CA PHE A 390 -11.62 11.82 5.71
C PHE A 390 -11.22 12.82 4.63
N GLY A 391 -10.79 12.38 3.44
CA GLY A 391 -10.38 13.30 2.38
C GLY A 391 -9.47 12.67 1.33
N SER A 392 -9.06 13.48 0.35
CA SER A 392 -8.12 13.07 -0.69
C SER A 392 -7.04 14.12 -0.88
N ASP A 393 -5.78 13.67 -0.95
CA ASP A 393 -4.60 14.50 -1.21
C ASP A 393 -3.96 14.03 -2.53
N LEU A 394 -3.94 14.92 -3.52
CA LEU A 394 -3.54 14.65 -4.89
C LEU A 394 -2.28 15.46 -5.24
N GLY A 395 -1.12 14.81 -5.22
CA GLY A 395 0.14 15.38 -5.70
C GLY A 395 0.26 15.40 -7.23
N GLY A 396 -0.81 15.72 -7.96
CA GLY A 396 -0.89 15.65 -9.42
C GLY A 396 -2.16 16.28 -10.00
N SER A 397 -2.46 16.00 -11.27
CA SER A 397 -3.60 16.60 -11.98
C SER A 397 -4.97 16.03 -11.55
N LEU A 398 -5.98 16.89 -11.43
CA LEU A 398 -7.39 16.50 -11.28
C LEU A 398 -8.21 16.93 -12.50
N ARG A 399 -9.06 16.05 -13.02
CA ARG A 399 -10.04 16.35 -14.06
C ARG A 399 -11.38 15.65 -13.76
N TYR A 400 -12.48 16.30 -14.09
CA TYR A 400 -13.85 15.78 -13.90
C TYR A 400 -14.76 16.29 -15.02
N GLY A 401 -15.90 15.62 -15.24
CA GLY A 401 -16.89 16.08 -16.22
C GLY A 401 -17.65 17.33 -15.76
N HIS A 402 -18.06 17.37 -14.49
CA HIS A 402 -18.65 18.54 -13.83
C HIS A 402 -18.44 18.43 -12.30
N ILE A 403 -18.52 19.55 -11.57
CA ILE A 403 -18.60 19.58 -10.11
C ILE A 403 -20.06 19.53 -9.68
N ASN A 404 -20.34 18.78 -8.63
CA ASN A 404 -21.63 18.75 -7.96
C ASN A 404 -21.40 18.83 -6.44
N SER A 405 -22.49 18.87 -5.67
CA SER A 405 -22.43 18.80 -4.21
C SER A 405 -23.28 17.65 -3.69
N GLN A 406 -22.82 17.07 -2.58
CA GLN A 406 -23.64 16.20 -1.74
C GLN A 406 -24.81 16.96 -1.08
N TYR A 407 -24.71 18.29 -0.98
CA TYR A 407 -25.70 19.14 -0.33
C TYR A 407 -26.49 19.94 -1.38
N ARG A 408 -27.80 19.73 -1.39
CA ARG A 408 -28.73 20.41 -2.29
C ARG A 408 -29.88 21.04 -1.52
N LEU A 409 -30.17 22.29 -1.81
CA LEU A 409 -31.27 23.04 -1.22
C LEU A 409 -32.31 23.36 -2.30
N SER A 410 -33.57 23.45 -1.90
CA SER A 410 -34.67 23.83 -2.78
C SER A 410 -35.68 24.69 -2.04
N ASN A 411 -36.02 25.81 -2.65
CA ASN A 411 -37.11 26.67 -2.22
C ASN A 411 -38.06 26.97 -3.40
N ASN A 412 -38.72 25.93 -3.90
CA ASN A 412 -39.65 26.03 -5.03
C ASN A 412 -41.07 26.46 -4.59
N VAL A 413 -41.16 27.53 -3.82
CA VAL A 413 -42.42 28.13 -3.36
C VAL A 413 -42.40 29.64 -3.58
N GLY A 414 -43.57 30.28 -3.46
CA GLY A 414 -43.73 31.72 -3.71
C GLY A 414 -43.11 32.65 -2.67
N THR A 415 -42.67 32.11 -1.52
CA THR A 415 -42.06 32.85 -0.41
C THR A 415 -40.59 32.51 -0.24
N ALA A 416 -39.81 33.47 0.26
CA ALA A 416 -38.42 33.22 0.66
C ALA A 416 -38.38 32.55 2.04
N GLU A 417 -37.49 31.57 2.21
CA GLU A 417 -37.42 30.72 3.41
C GLU A 417 -36.02 30.70 4.00
N TRP A 418 -35.89 30.59 5.32
CA TRP A 418 -34.61 30.45 6.00
C TRP A 418 -34.16 28.99 6.07
N PHE A 419 -32.87 28.76 5.85
CA PHE A 419 -32.21 27.48 5.98
C PHE A 419 -30.98 27.61 6.86
N GLU A 420 -30.74 26.62 7.73
CA GLU A 420 -29.45 26.43 8.40
C GLU A 420 -28.56 25.59 7.49
N LEU A 421 -27.41 26.12 7.05
CA LEU A 421 -26.45 25.34 6.28
C LEU A 421 -25.76 24.31 7.18
N GLY A 422 -25.37 24.72 8.38
CA GLY A 422 -24.70 23.88 9.36
C GLY A 422 -23.71 24.66 10.22
N ASN A 423 -22.91 23.93 10.98
CA ASN A 423 -21.86 24.46 11.85
C ASN A 423 -20.47 24.29 11.20
N PHE A 424 -19.68 25.35 11.23
CA PHE A 424 -18.32 25.39 10.71
C PHE A 424 -17.34 25.43 11.89
N PHE A 425 -16.55 24.37 12.06
CA PHE A 425 -15.47 24.29 13.03
C PHE A 425 -14.15 24.74 12.38
N THR A 426 -13.53 25.76 12.96
CA THR A 426 -12.41 26.50 12.38
C THR A 426 -11.21 26.52 13.35
N PRO A 427 -10.23 25.61 13.20
CA PRO A 427 -9.26 25.27 14.25
C PRO A 427 -8.23 26.37 14.52
N THR A 428 -7.86 27.18 13.52
CA THR A 428 -6.84 28.23 13.67
C THR A 428 -7.45 29.62 13.47
N MET A 429 -7.02 30.58 14.28
CA MET A 429 -7.36 31.99 14.07
C MET A 429 -6.88 32.46 12.69
N GLY A 430 -7.73 33.15 11.94
CA GLY A 430 -7.44 33.60 10.58
C GLY A 430 -7.82 32.61 9.47
N ASP A 431 -8.15 31.36 9.82
CA ASP A 431 -8.72 30.40 8.87
C ASP A 431 -10.04 30.96 8.32
N ASN A 432 -10.24 30.76 7.01
CA ASN A 432 -11.32 31.31 6.22
C ASN A 432 -12.06 30.20 5.46
N TRP A 433 -13.34 30.43 5.26
CA TRP A 433 -14.23 29.64 4.42
C TRP A 433 -14.81 30.52 3.32
N GLU A 434 -14.93 29.96 2.12
CA GLU A 434 -15.79 30.46 1.06
C GLU A 434 -16.88 29.42 0.81
N ILE A 435 -18.13 29.84 0.97
CA ILE A 435 -19.32 29.02 0.80
C ILE A 435 -20.04 29.53 -0.45
N GLU A 436 -20.01 28.76 -1.51
CA GLU A 436 -20.69 29.07 -2.77
C GLU A 436 -22.02 28.33 -2.84
N LEU A 437 -23.11 29.10 -2.94
CA LEU A 437 -24.45 28.62 -3.22
C LEU A 437 -24.71 28.77 -4.72
N PHE A 438 -24.33 27.76 -5.49
CA PHE A 438 -24.44 27.77 -6.95
C PHE A 438 -25.84 27.34 -7.39
N GLY A 439 -26.51 28.22 -8.14
CA GLY A 439 -27.91 28.10 -8.52
C GLY A 439 -28.56 29.48 -8.59
N GLN A 440 -29.79 29.55 -9.09
CA GLN A 440 -30.48 30.82 -9.29
C GLN A 440 -31.91 30.80 -8.74
N THR A 441 -32.43 31.98 -8.40
CA THR A 441 -33.89 32.18 -8.27
C THR A 441 -34.53 32.29 -9.64
N GLN A 442 -35.83 31.99 -9.69
CA GLN A 442 -36.66 31.95 -10.90
C GLN A 442 -36.21 30.90 -11.93
N TYR A 443 -37.18 30.38 -12.67
CA TYR A 443 -36.96 29.43 -13.77
C TYR A 443 -37.97 29.62 -14.90
N ASN A 444 -38.69 30.74 -14.89
CA ASN A 444 -39.61 31.09 -15.97
C ASN A 444 -38.84 31.49 -17.23
N ALA A 445 -39.41 31.14 -18.39
CA ALA A 445 -38.81 31.45 -19.69
C ALA A 445 -38.79 32.97 -19.98
N GLY A 446 -37.99 33.35 -21.00
CA GLY A 446 -37.96 34.69 -21.56
C GLY A 446 -36.85 35.61 -21.04
N SER A 447 -35.77 35.06 -20.48
CA SER A 447 -34.56 35.84 -20.11
C SER A 447 -33.84 36.45 -21.32
N THR A 448 -34.10 35.95 -22.53
CA THR A 448 -33.56 36.48 -23.80
C THR A 448 -34.52 37.40 -24.53
N ASN A 449 -35.74 37.61 -24.02
CA ASN A 449 -36.77 38.38 -24.73
C ASN A 449 -36.51 39.89 -24.70
N GLN A 450 -35.71 40.39 -23.76
CA GLN A 450 -35.40 41.81 -23.59
C GLN A 450 -33.93 41.97 -23.13
N PRO A 451 -33.27 43.08 -23.47
CA PRO A 451 -31.97 43.41 -22.89
C PRO A 451 -32.03 43.49 -21.36
N LEU A 452 -30.96 43.08 -20.68
CA LEU A 452 -30.84 43.20 -19.23
C LEU A 452 -30.60 44.66 -18.85
N THR A 453 -31.61 45.32 -18.27
CA THR A 453 -31.50 46.71 -17.80
C THR A 453 -31.37 46.84 -16.28
N ASN A 454 -31.89 45.89 -15.51
CA ASN A 454 -31.69 45.79 -14.08
C ASN A 454 -30.79 44.59 -13.77
N LEU A 455 -29.55 44.84 -13.36
CA LEU A 455 -28.55 43.80 -13.12
C LEU A 455 -28.84 42.91 -11.89
N ILE A 456 -29.71 43.36 -10.97
CA ILE A 456 -30.02 42.65 -9.71
C ILE A 456 -31.33 41.85 -9.84
N SER A 457 -32.42 42.51 -10.27
CA SER A 457 -33.77 41.91 -10.30
C SER A 457 -34.31 41.64 -11.70
N GLY A 458 -33.54 41.97 -12.75
CA GLY A 458 -33.92 41.69 -14.13
C GLY A 458 -33.98 40.20 -14.44
N LYS A 459 -34.72 39.85 -15.51
CA LYS A 459 -34.79 38.47 -16.00
C LYS A 459 -33.44 38.08 -16.62
N THR A 460 -32.69 37.24 -15.92
CA THR A 460 -31.39 36.73 -16.38
C THR A 460 -31.26 35.23 -16.12
N THR A 461 -30.35 34.57 -16.83
CA THR A 461 -30.00 33.15 -16.64
C THR A 461 -28.59 33.05 -16.06
N GLY A 462 -28.43 32.19 -15.05
CA GLY A 462 -27.23 32.09 -14.23
C GLY A 462 -27.34 32.91 -12.95
N GLY A 463 -26.75 32.37 -11.89
CA GLY A 463 -26.67 33.05 -10.60
C GLY A 463 -25.91 32.21 -9.57
N LYS A 464 -25.50 32.87 -8.49
CA LYS A 464 -24.97 32.25 -7.27
C LYS A 464 -24.94 33.27 -6.13
N ALA A 465 -24.72 32.79 -4.93
CA ALA A 465 -24.28 33.61 -3.80
C ALA A 465 -22.96 33.09 -3.24
N THR A 466 -22.08 33.98 -2.84
CA THR A 466 -20.79 33.66 -2.22
C THR A 466 -20.75 34.25 -0.82
N ILE A 467 -20.50 33.42 0.19
CA ILE A 467 -20.37 33.83 1.58
C ILE A 467 -18.92 33.60 2.01
N HIS A 468 -18.29 34.62 2.55
CA HIS A 468 -16.99 34.53 3.20
C HIS A 468 -17.19 34.50 4.72
N LEU A 469 -16.50 33.58 5.40
CA LEU A 469 -16.55 33.42 6.86
C LEU A 469 -15.13 33.25 7.37
N GLN A 470 -14.70 34.08 8.32
CA GLN A 470 -13.34 34.00 8.89
C GLN A 470 -13.38 34.02 10.41
N ARG A 471 -12.57 33.15 11.04
CA ARG A 471 -12.32 33.20 12.49
C ARG A 471 -11.40 34.38 12.86
N LYS A 472 -11.80 35.18 13.84
CA LYS A 472 -11.09 36.38 14.34
C LYS A 472 -10.48 36.17 15.74
N GLY A 473 -9.89 37.24 16.29
CA GLY A 473 -9.09 37.22 17.53
C GLY A 473 -9.83 37.18 18.86
N ASP A 474 -11.12 37.56 18.91
CA ASP A 474 -11.88 37.72 20.16
C ASP A 474 -12.98 36.65 20.33
N ASN A 475 -12.67 35.39 20.00
CA ASN A 475 -13.63 34.27 20.02
C ASN A 475 -14.87 34.45 19.14
N LYS A 476 -14.77 35.26 18.08
CA LYS A 476 -15.83 35.47 17.10
C LYS A 476 -15.37 35.08 15.70
N ALA A 477 -16.32 34.61 14.89
CA ALA A 477 -16.18 34.63 13.45
C ALA A 477 -17.04 35.76 12.89
N GLU A 478 -16.59 36.33 11.77
CA GLU A 478 -17.33 37.34 11.03
C GLU A 478 -17.57 36.83 9.61
N ALA A 479 -18.67 37.29 9.00
CA ALA A 479 -19.01 36.92 7.63
C ALA A 479 -19.43 38.12 6.79
N THR A 480 -19.24 38.01 5.48
CA THR A 480 -19.77 38.93 4.46
C THR A 480 -20.17 38.12 3.24
N TRP A 481 -21.06 38.62 2.39
CA TRP A 481 -21.53 37.87 1.24
C TRP A 481 -21.90 38.77 0.06
N PHE A 482 -21.95 38.19 -1.14
CA PHE A 482 -22.47 38.85 -2.33
C PHE A 482 -23.22 37.87 -3.24
N GLY A 483 -24.01 38.42 -4.16
CA GLY A 483 -24.74 37.66 -5.18
C GLY A 483 -24.27 38.01 -6.60
N GLU A 484 -24.40 37.06 -7.51
CA GLU A 484 -24.23 37.24 -8.95
C GLU A 484 -25.49 36.79 -9.69
N GLY A 485 -25.78 37.43 -10.83
CA GLY A 485 -26.92 37.10 -11.68
C GLY A 485 -28.24 37.11 -10.91
N SER A 486 -29.10 36.13 -11.18
CA SER A 486 -30.35 35.95 -10.44
C SER A 486 -30.07 35.25 -9.10
N CYS A 487 -29.61 36.03 -8.12
CA CYS A 487 -29.08 35.53 -6.85
C CYS A 487 -30.09 34.64 -6.09
N PRO A 488 -29.68 33.43 -5.66
CA PRO A 488 -30.55 32.51 -4.93
C PRO A 488 -30.74 32.88 -3.45
N VAL A 489 -29.99 33.86 -2.92
CA VAL A 489 -29.97 34.24 -1.51
C VAL A 489 -30.38 35.70 -1.34
N LEU A 490 -31.23 35.98 -0.36
CA LEU A 490 -31.67 37.34 0.01
C LEU A 490 -30.96 37.90 1.24
N ALA A 491 -30.55 37.03 2.17
CA ALA A 491 -29.90 37.44 3.40
C ALA A 491 -29.09 36.28 3.98
N VAL A 492 -28.07 36.62 4.76
CA VAL A 492 -27.21 35.66 5.45
C VAL A 492 -27.06 36.11 6.90
N ARG A 493 -27.16 35.17 7.84
CA ARG A 493 -26.89 35.40 9.27
C ARG A 493 -25.94 34.33 9.80
N ILE A 494 -25.15 34.70 10.79
CA ILE A 494 -24.23 33.77 11.46
C ILE A 494 -24.48 33.73 12.97
N GLU A 495 -24.12 32.62 13.59
CA GLU A 495 -24.13 32.46 15.06
C GLU A 495 -22.75 31.97 15.52
N PRO A 496 -21.84 32.88 15.92
CA PRO A 496 -20.56 32.51 16.52
C PRO A 496 -20.80 31.96 17.93
N ARG A 497 -20.83 30.64 18.08
CA ARG A 497 -21.13 29.96 19.36
C ARG A 497 -19.91 29.81 20.26
N SER A 498 -18.73 29.78 19.64
CA SER A 498 -17.44 29.71 20.32
C SER A 498 -16.37 30.33 19.43
N ALA A 499 -15.11 30.33 19.90
CA ALA A 499 -13.97 30.73 19.09
C ALA A 499 -13.80 29.89 17.81
N THR A 500 -14.25 28.64 17.82
CA THR A 500 -14.05 27.67 16.75
C THR A 500 -15.32 27.40 15.96
N ASP A 501 -16.49 27.57 16.55
CA ASP A 501 -17.76 27.08 16.01
C ASP A 501 -18.68 28.22 15.58
N THR A 502 -19.08 28.22 14.31
CA THR A 502 -20.03 29.21 13.77
C THR A 502 -21.11 28.53 12.95
N LYS A 503 -22.38 28.76 13.29
CA LYS A 503 -23.50 28.37 12.44
C LYS A 503 -23.74 29.40 11.34
N VAL A 504 -24.14 28.94 10.16
CA VAL A 504 -24.47 29.81 9.02
C VAL A 504 -25.92 29.55 8.58
N PHE A 505 -26.69 30.62 8.47
CA PHE A 505 -28.06 30.63 8.00
C PHE A 505 -28.19 31.45 6.73
N VAL A 506 -28.97 30.96 5.77
CA VAL A 506 -29.24 31.64 4.50
C VAL A 506 -30.73 31.76 4.28
N LYS A 507 -31.18 32.94 3.84
CA LYS A 507 -32.56 33.16 3.40
C LYS A 507 -32.61 32.91 1.90
N ILE A 508 -33.09 31.75 1.50
CA ILE A 508 -33.20 31.36 0.10
C ILE A 508 -34.38 32.07 -0.53
N ASN A 509 -34.16 32.65 -1.71
CA ASN A 509 -35.16 33.41 -2.44
C ASN A 509 -36.33 32.50 -2.89
N ASN A 510 -37.48 33.10 -3.18
CA ASN A 510 -38.61 32.35 -3.70
C ASN A 510 -38.28 31.73 -5.07
N TRP A 511 -39.03 30.71 -5.47
CA TRP A 511 -38.89 30.04 -6.77
C TRP A 511 -37.44 29.66 -7.12
N THR A 512 -36.69 29.17 -6.14
CA THR A 512 -35.31 28.74 -6.29
C THR A 512 -35.28 27.21 -6.35
N PRO A 513 -35.30 26.60 -7.55
CA PRO A 513 -35.62 25.18 -7.69
C PRO A 513 -34.50 24.27 -7.16
N THR A 514 -33.23 24.64 -7.36
CA THR A 514 -32.09 23.86 -6.90
C THR A 514 -30.87 24.76 -6.70
N ILE A 515 -30.22 24.59 -5.55
CA ILE A 515 -28.91 25.16 -5.22
C ILE A 515 -28.00 24.01 -4.81
N ILE A 516 -26.75 24.02 -5.25
CA ILE A 516 -25.69 23.17 -4.69
C ILE A 516 -24.77 24.01 -3.80
N VAL A 517 -24.27 23.42 -2.70
CA VAL A 517 -23.35 24.11 -1.77
C VAL A 517 -21.92 23.61 -2.00
N LEU A 518 -21.01 24.49 -2.39
CA LEU A 518 -19.59 24.20 -2.59
C LEU A 518 -18.75 24.98 -1.56
N LEU A 519 -17.69 24.36 -1.05
CA LEU A 519 -16.88 24.90 0.04
C LEU A 519 -15.41 25.00 -0.37
N LYS A 520 -14.75 26.10 -0.01
CA LYS A 520 -13.29 26.26 -0.06
C LYS A 520 -12.79 26.74 1.30
N SER A 521 -11.56 26.38 1.66
CA SER A 521 -10.92 26.86 2.88
C SER A 521 -9.40 26.84 2.77
N ASN A 522 -8.74 27.62 3.63
CA ASN A 522 -7.29 27.56 3.89
C ASN A 522 -6.94 26.86 5.22
N GLY A 523 -7.96 26.40 5.97
CA GLY A 523 -7.77 25.74 7.26
C GLY A 523 -7.14 24.35 7.12
N LYS A 524 -6.50 23.89 8.19
CA LYS A 524 -5.84 22.56 8.23
C LYS A 524 -6.87 21.44 8.18
N ASP A 525 -6.75 20.55 7.20
CA ASP A 525 -7.54 19.32 7.12
C ASP A 525 -7.00 18.20 8.03
N ARG A 526 -7.58 16.99 7.92
CA ARG A 526 -7.19 15.84 8.75
C ARG A 526 -5.82 15.25 8.36
N PHE A 527 -5.31 15.51 7.15
CA PHE A 527 -3.95 15.11 6.78
C PHE A 527 -2.89 15.95 7.52
N LEU A 528 -3.24 17.19 7.88
CA LEU A 528 -2.32 18.14 8.53
C LEU A 528 -2.44 18.18 10.05
N ALA A 529 -3.61 17.89 10.63
CA ALA A 529 -3.84 17.99 12.07
C ALA A 529 -4.89 16.99 12.59
N GLY A 530 -4.75 16.58 13.86
CA GLY A 530 -5.77 15.77 14.55
C GLY A 530 -7.06 16.55 14.81
N GLN A 531 -6.94 17.78 15.34
CA GLN A 531 -8.03 18.76 15.36
C GLN A 531 -8.01 19.55 14.05
N CYS A 532 -8.89 19.17 13.13
CA CYS A 532 -8.95 19.73 11.78
C CYS A 532 -10.22 20.55 11.56
N LEU A 533 -10.22 21.29 10.44
CA LEU A 533 -11.41 21.88 9.85
C LEU A 533 -12.55 20.85 9.74
N ARG A 534 -13.76 21.26 10.09
CA ARG A 534 -14.96 20.41 9.98
C ARG A 534 -16.18 21.24 9.58
N PHE A 535 -16.98 20.68 8.68
CA PHE A 535 -18.31 21.18 8.38
C PHE A 535 -19.33 20.15 8.86
N ASP A 536 -20.17 20.56 9.80
CA ASP A 536 -21.25 19.76 10.37
C ASP A 536 -22.56 20.18 9.68
N PRO A 537 -22.97 19.50 8.60
CA PRO A 537 -24.11 19.94 7.77
C PRO A 537 -25.44 19.79 8.51
N VAL A 538 -26.33 20.76 8.30
CA VAL A 538 -27.75 20.68 8.69
C VAL A 538 -28.61 20.67 7.44
N MET A 539 -28.48 21.68 6.57
CA MET A 539 -29.15 21.77 5.25
C MET A 539 -30.69 21.71 5.31
N GLU A 540 -31.28 22.20 6.38
CA GLU A 540 -32.72 22.14 6.64
C GLU A 540 -33.33 23.54 6.81
N LYS A 541 -34.66 23.64 6.65
CA LYS A 541 -35.41 24.85 6.96
C LYS A 541 -35.25 25.18 8.44
N GLY A 542 -34.84 26.39 8.74
CA GLY A 542 -34.58 26.83 10.11
C GLY A 542 -34.34 28.32 10.16
N ALA A 543 -35.19 29.04 10.90
CA ALA A 543 -35.02 30.47 11.08
C ALA A 543 -33.87 30.77 12.07
N PRO A 544 -33.02 31.76 11.78
CA PRO A 544 -31.96 32.16 12.70
C PRO A 544 -32.56 32.71 14.00
N GLY A 545 -31.98 32.32 15.14
CA GLY A 545 -32.36 32.83 16.46
C GLY A 545 -32.01 34.31 16.69
N SER A 546 -32.41 34.86 17.82
CA SER A 546 -32.14 36.27 18.17
C SER A 546 -30.66 36.59 18.40
N ALA A 547 -29.85 35.60 18.77
CA ALA A 547 -28.41 35.74 19.02
C ALA A 547 -27.54 35.79 17.74
N THR A 548 -28.16 35.79 16.57
CA THR A 548 -27.43 35.77 15.29
C THR A 548 -27.03 37.17 14.82
N GLU A 549 -25.90 37.28 14.14
CA GLU A 549 -25.38 38.50 13.54
C GLU A 549 -25.70 38.52 12.03
N ASN A 550 -26.00 39.70 11.46
CA ASN A 550 -26.19 39.83 10.01
C ASN A 550 -24.83 39.81 9.32
N ALA A 551 -24.69 39.00 8.28
CA ALA A 551 -23.52 39.10 7.39
C ALA A 551 -23.76 40.25 6.40
N PRO A 552 -22.91 41.30 6.39
CA PRO A 552 -23.07 42.43 5.47
C PRO A 552 -22.98 41.98 4.01
N ALA A 553 -23.93 42.45 3.20
CA ALA A 553 -23.94 42.23 1.75
C ALA A 553 -22.92 43.19 1.11
N ARG A 554 -21.74 42.68 0.74
CA ARG A 554 -20.63 43.47 0.18
C ARG A 554 -19.91 42.68 -0.89
N PHE A 555 -19.48 43.35 -1.94
CA PHE A 555 -18.53 42.80 -2.90
C PHE A 555 -17.40 43.78 -3.15
N SER A 556 -16.23 43.26 -3.53
CA SER A 556 -15.05 44.05 -3.85
C SER A 556 -14.26 43.37 -4.96
N LEU A 557 -14.09 44.07 -6.08
CA LEU A 557 -13.25 43.64 -7.20
C LEU A 557 -12.23 44.74 -7.50
N HIS A 558 -10.97 44.50 -7.13
CA HIS A 558 -9.90 45.47 -7.27
C HIS A 558 -8.54 44.81 -7.54
N ASN A 559 -7.60 45.60 -8.04
CA ASN A 559 -6.18 45.20 -8.18
C ASN A 559 -5.30 45.64 -7.00
N GLY A 560 -5.90 46.12 -5.90
CA GLY A 560 -5.19 46.69 -4.75
C GLY A 560 -4.99 48.22 -4.81
N GLN A 561 -5.42 48.88 -5.89
CA GLN A 561 -5.36 50.34 -6.05
C GLN A 561 -6.65 50.93 -6.60
N ALA A 562 -7.18 50.34 -7.68
CA ALA A 562 -8.43 50.74 -8.31
C ALA A 562 -9.39 49.55 -8.39
N GLY A 563 -10.69 49.83 -8.41
CA GLY A 563 -11.70 48.79 -8.42
C GLY A 563 -13.13 49.31 -8.23
N ILE A 564 -14.04 48.34 -8.16
CA ILE A 564 -15.47 48.55 -7.93
C ILE A 564 -15.94 47.66 -6.76
N GLY A 565 -16.98 48.09 -6.06
CA GLY A 565 -17.57 47.32 -4.97
C GLY A 565 -18.99 47.76 -4.65
N GLY A 566 -19.57 47.13 -3.65
CA GLY A 566 -20.86 47.52 -3.08
C GLY A 566 -20.84 47.34 -1.57
N ASN A 567 -21.52 48.23 -0.84
CA ASN A 567 -21.65 48.14 0.61
C ASN A 567 -23.08 47.71 1.03
N GLU A 568 -23.24 47.46 2.33
CA GLU A 568 -24.50 47.03 2.94
C GLU A 568 -25.59 48.11 2.97
N GLU A 569 -25.23 49.36 2.71
CA GLU A 569 -26.16 50.50 2.62
C GLU A 569 -26.80 50.59 1.22
N GLY A 570 -26.27 49.82 0.25
CA GLY A 570 -26.75 49.79 -1.12
C GLY A 570 -25.99 50.72 -2.08
N ASP A 571 -24.87 51.28 -1.65
CA ASP A 571 -24.07 52.19 -2.47
C ASP A 571 -23.05 51.44 -3.34
N LEU A 572 -22.91 51.91 -4.58
CA LEU A 572 -21.80 51.54 -5.46
C LEU A 572 -20.52 52.21 -4.97
N LEU A 573 -19.50 51.40 -4.66
CA LEU A 573 -18.17 51.86 -4.30
C LEU A 573 -17.28 51.93 -5.55
N LEU A 574 -16.57 53.05 -5.71
CA LEU A 574 -15.59 53.26 -6.78
C LEU A 574 -14.27 53.70 -6.18
N ALA A 575 -13.19 53.01 -6.54
CA ALA A 575 -11.82 53.38 -6.17
C ALA A 575 -11.01 53.67 -7.43
N THR A 576 -10.46 54.88 -7.51
CA THR A 576 -9.56 55.31 -8.58
C THR A 576 -8.64 56.42 -8.09
N ARG A 577 -7.65 56.80 -8.90
CA ARG A 577 -6.74 57.90 -8.58
C ARG A 577 -7.53 59.21 -8.51
N LEU A 578 -7.38 59.94 -7.40
CA LEU A 578 -7.94 61.29 -7.24
C LEU A 578 -7.30 62.25 -8.25
N VAL A 579 -8.12 63.10 -8.86
CA VAL A 579 -7.68 64.13 -9.81
C VAL A 579 -7.95 65.50 -9.19
N ALA A 580 -6.93 66.37 -9.18
CA ALA A 580 -7.08 67.72 -8.66
C ALA A 580 -7.93 68.58 -9.61
N ALA A 581 -8.84 69.39 -9.08
CA ALA A 581 -9.69 70.26 -9.89
C ALA A 581 -8.88 71.24 -10.77
N SER A 582 -7.68 71.65 -10.32
CA SER A 582 -6.79 72.52 -11.09
C SER A 582 -6.32 71.88 -12.40
N SER A 583 -6.25 70.55 -12.50
CA SER A 583 -5.85 69.79 -13.68
C SER A 583 -7.01 69.34 -14.58
N VAL A 584 -8.23 69.81 -14.33
CA VAL A 584 -9.44 69.46 -15.10
C VAL A 584 -10.01 70.72 -15.74
N ASP A 585 -10.43 70.63 -17.00
CA ASP A 585 -11.29 71.66 -17.61
C ASP A 585 -12.71 71.48 -17.10
N THR A 586 -13.12 72.33 -16.16
CA THR A 586 -14.44 72.28 -15.50
C THR A 586 -15.50 73.11 -16.23
N SER A 587 -15.18 73.73 -17.37
CA SER A 587 -16.11 74.62 -18.09
C SER A 587 -17.30 73.88 -18.72
N LYS A 588 -17.09 72.63 -19.14
CA LYS A 588 -18.11 71.75 -19.72
C LYS A 588 -17.66 70.28 -19.70
N ALA A 589 -18.62 69.36 -19.77
CA ALA A 589 -18.30 67.97 -20.07
C ALA A 589 -17.65 67.87 -21.47
N LYS A 590 -16.60 67.05 -21.59
CA LYS A 590 -15.95 66.76 -22.88
C LYS A 590 -16.82 65.86 -23.75
N GLY A 591 -17.54 64.93 -23.12
CA GLY A 591 -18.44 64.01 -23.76
C GLY A 591 -19.24 63.21 -22.75
N TYR A 592 -20.02 62.27 -23.27
CA TYR A 592 -20.90 61.41 -22.49
C TYR A 592 -20.76 59.96 -22.95
N ILE A 593 -21.04 59.02 -22.05
CA ILE A 593 -21.14 57.59 -22.36
C ILE A 593 -22.50 57.06 -21.91
N HIS A 594 -23.07 56.12 -22.67
CA HIS A 594 -24.36 55.51 -22.34
C HIS A 594 -24.16 54.48 -21.23
N VAL A 595 -24.90 54.64 -20.13
CA VAL A 595 -24.86 53.73 -18.98
C VAL A 595 -26.30 53.45 -18.55
N VAL A 596 -26.60 52.22 -18.14
CA VAL A 596 -27.90 51.88 -17.54
C VAL A 596 -27.77 51.98 -16.03
N ILE A 597 -28.29 53.06 -15.43
CA ILE A 597 -28.28 53.28 -13.99
C ILE A 597 -29.69 53.01 -13.48
N ASN A 598 -29.84 52.03 -12.57
CA ASN A 598 -31.12 51.65 -11.96
C ASN A 598 -32.24 51.29 -12.95
N GLY A 599 -31.88 50.71 -14.12
CA GLY A 599 -32.85 50.31 -15.15
C GLY A 599 -33.08 51.36 -16.24
N GLU A 600 -32.56 52.58 -16.08
CA GLU A 600 -32.73 53.68 -17.04
C GLU A 600 -31.45 53.93 -17.82
N THR A 601 -31.59 54.10 -19.15
CA THR A 601 -30.45 54.49 -20.00
C THR A 601 -30.18 55.98 -19.83
N VAL A 602 -29.00 56.33 -19.35
CA VAL A 602 -28.57 57.70 -19.10
C VAL A 602 -27.23 58.02 -19.77
N ALA A 603 -26.93 59.31 -19.89
CA ALA A 603 -25.68 59.83 -20.41
C ALA A 603 -24.74 60.22 -19.25
N MET A 604 -23.74 59.39 -18.94
CA MET A 604 -22.75 59.67 -17.89
C MET A 604 -21.66 60.61 -18.43
N PRO A 605 -21.49 61.82 -17.86
CA PRO A 605 -20.52 62.80 -18.36
C PRO A 605 -19.08 62.44 -17.98
N TYR A 606 -18.12 62.90 -18.78
CA TYR A 606 -16.70 62.95 -18.40
C TYR A 606 -16.05 64.27 -18.86
N PHE A 607 -15.03 64.73 -18.12
CA PHE A 607 -14.35 66.00 -18.37
C PHE A 607 -12.97 65.80 -19.00
N ASN A 608 -12.44 66.85 -19.65
CA ASN A 608 -11.08 66.81 -20.18
C ASN A 608 -10.05 67.06 -19.07
N ILE A 609 -8.90 66.39 -19.15
CA ILE A 609 -7.73 66.71 -18.32
C ILE A 609 -6.92 67.79 -19.06
N LYS A 610 -6.43 68.80 -18.34
CA LYS A 610 -5.63 69.91 -18.89
C LYS A 610 -4.27 69.45 -19.39
#